data_AF-A0A5E4QS59-F1
#
_entry.id   AF-A0A5E4QS59-F1
#
_cell.length_a   1.000
_cell.length_b   1.000
_cell.length_c   1.000
_cell.angle_alpha   90.00
_cell.angle_beta   90.00
_cell.angle_gamma   90.00
#
_symmetry.space_group_name_H-M   'P 1'
#
loop_
_entity.id
_entity.type
_entity.pdbx_description
1 polymer ?
#
loop_
_entity_poly.entity_id
_entity_poly.type
_entity_poly.pdbx_seq_one_letter_code
_entity_poly.pdbx_strand_id
1 'polypeptide(L)'
;MFLPLQIVKQVVVKTGIADIRASIKIAPSIPGTYQIHPKYNNSNNDYGIAIIKLKSKMKLDAKIRKAVKLIESGADIPAGTNITVSGWGRTA
;
A
#
# COMPACT_ATOMS: atom_id res chain seq x y z
N MET A 1 11.84 22.54 23.34
CA MET A 1 11.65 22.76 21.90
C MET A 1 10.67 21.69 21.41
N PHE A 2 9.42 22.07 21.13
CA PHE A 2 8.38 21.12 20.70
C PHE A 2 8.49 20.93 19.18
N LEU A 3 8.63 19.68 18.72
CA LEU A 3 8.43 19.35 17.31
C LEU A 3 6.96 19.62 16.95
N PRO A 4 6.67 20.30 15.83
CA PRO A 4 5.29 20.55 15.44
C PRO A 4 4.57 19.22 15.17
N LEU A 5 3.30 19.12 15.55
CA LEU A 5 2.43 17.99 15.23
C LEU A 5 2.53 17.69 13.73
N GLN A 6 3.17 16.58 13.35
CA GLN A 6 3.02 16.06 11.99
C GLN A 6 1.53 15.73 11.82
N ILE A 7 0.85 16.41 10.89
CA ILE A 7 -0.52 16.08 10.52
C ILE A 7 -0.53 14.63 10.05
N VAL A 8 -1.05 13.74 10.90
CA VAL A 8 -1.15 12.33 10.58
C VAL A 8 -2.28 12.18 9.56
N LYS A 9 -1.91 12.09 8.29
CA LYS A 9 -2.88 11.95 7.20
C LYS A 9 -3.50 10.55 7.27
N GLN A 10 -4.83 10.50 7.32
CA GLN A 10 -5.60 9.28 7.55
C GLN A 10 -6.01 8.63 6.22
N VAL A 11 -6.11 7.30 6.24
CA VAL A 11 -6.57 6.49 5.10
C VAL A 11 -7.47 5.37 5.61
N VAL A 12 -8.30 4.82 4.73
CA VAL A 12 -9.07 3.60 4.97
C VAL A 12 -8.62 2.55 3.97
N VAL A 13 -8.23 1.39 4.48
CA VAL A 13 -7.79 0.25 3.66
C VAL A 13 -8.87 -0.83 3.68
N LYS A 14 -9.22 -1.31 2.49
CA LYS A 14 -10.08 -2.49 2.30
C LYS A 14 -9.26 -3.58 1.65
N THR A 15 -9.35 -4.80 2.16
CA THR A 15 -8.52 -5.92 1.72
C THR A 15 -9.32 -7.18 1.47
N GLY A 16 -8.79 -8.04 0.61
CA GLY A 16 -9.41 -9.31 0.26
C GLY A 16 -10.64 -9.18 -0.64
N ILE A 17 -10.57 -8.25 -1.59
CA ILE A 17 -11.58 -8.00 -2.61
C ILE A 17 -11.03 -8.52 -3.93
N ALA A 18 -11.86 -9.21 -4.71
CA ALA A 18 -11.56 -9.57 -6.10
C ALA A 18 -12.54 -8.86 -7.04
N ASP A 19 -13.83 -8.92 -6.74
CA ASP A 19 -14.88 -8.16 -7.43
C ASP A 19 -15.18 -6.84 -6.69
N ILE A 20 -14.80 -5.72 -7.31
CA ILE A 20 -14.99 -4.39 -6.74
C ILE A 20 -16.46 -3.96 -6.68
N ARG A 21 -17.32 -4.47 -7.56
CA ARG A 21 -18.72 -3.98 -7.71
C ARG A 21 -19.60 -4.47 -6.56
N ALA A 22 -19.41 -5.71 -6.12
CA ALA A 22 -20.18 -6.31 -5.03
C ALA A 22 -19.49 -6.17 -3.66
N SER A 23 -18.17 -6.38 -3.61
CA SER A 23 -17.50 -6.61 -2.32
C SER A 23 -17.05 -5.33 -1.61
N ILE A 24 -16.94 -4.19 -2.30
CA ILE A 24 -16.38 -2.98 -1.67
C ILE A 24 -17.30 -2.40 -0.59
N LYS A 25 -18.63 -2.52 -0.73
CA LYS A 25 -19.60 -1.99 0.23
C LYS A 25 -19.61 -2.79 1.55
N ILE A 26 -19.36 -4.09 1.47
CA ILE A 26 -19.43 -5.03 2.61
C ILE A 26 -18.07 -5.37 3.21
N ALA A 27 -16.98 -5.05 2.51
CA ALA A 27 -15.64 -5.38 2.99
C ALA A 27 -15.29 -4.60 4.27
N PRO A 28 -14.69 -5.29 5.27
CA PRO A 28 -14.16 -4.64 6.45
C PRO A 28 -13.23 -3.49 6.08
N SER A 29 -13.50 -2.33 6.67
CA SER A 29 -12.69 -1.12 6.51
C SER A 29 -11.72 -1.03 7.67
N ILE A 30 -10.44 -0.92 7.37
CA ILE A 30 -9.39 -0.79 8.39
C ILE A 30 -8.83 0.63 8.29
N PRO A 31 -9.10 1.51 9.27
CA PRO A 31 -8.46 2.81 9.33
C PRO A 31 -6.95 2.66 9.49
N GLY A 32 -6.21 3.60 8.91
CA GLY A 32 -4.77 3.65 9.01
C GLY A 32 -4.24 5.07 8.86
N THR A 33 -2.93 5.18 8.98
CA THR A 33 -2.18 6.41 8.83
C THR A 33 -1.05 6.15 7.85
N TYR A 34 -0.73 7.11 6.98
CA TYR A 34 0.35 6.91 6.01
C TYR A 34 1.52 7.85 6.22
N GLN A 35 2.70 7.39 5.84
CA GLN A 35 3.94 8.15 5.80
C GLN A 35 4.53 8.05 4.41
N ILE A 36 4.70 9.21 3.76
CA ILE A 36 5.35 9.32 2.46
C ILE A 36 6.87 9.25 2.67
N HIS A 37 7.60 8.71 1.69
CA HIS A 37 9.06 8.74 1.71
C HIS A 37 9.59 10.17 1.92
N PRO A 38 10.54 10.43 2.85
CA PRO A 38 11.02 11.78 3.15
C PRO A 38 11.63 12.54 1.98
N LYS A 39 12.12 11.81 0.96
CA LYS A 39 12.71 12.37 -0.27
C LYS A 39 11.74 12.43 -1.45
N TYR A 40 10.44 12.16 -1.25
CA TYR A 40 9.47 12.19 -2.34
C TYR A 40 9.49 13.55 -3.03
N ASN A 41 9.64 13.54 -4.35
CA ASN A 41 9.60 14.73 -5.17
C ASN A 41 8.38 14.69 -6.10
N ASN A 42 7.46 15.62 -5.89
CA ASN A 42 6.21 15.71 -6.66
C ASN A 42 6.41 16.17 -8.12
N SER A 43 7.55 16.78 -8.47
CA SER A 43 7.78 17.27 -9.84
C SER A 43 8.13 16.16 -10.82
N ASN A 44 8.79 15.10 -10.35
CA ASN A 44 9.29 13.99 -11.17
C ASN A 44 8.88 12.61 -10.64
N ASN A 45 8.10 12.55 -9.56
CA ASN A 45 7.70 11.34 -8.86
C ASN A 45 8.86 10.48 -8.31
N ASP A 46 10.05 11.08 -8.13
CA ASP A 46 11.18 10.39 -7.52
C ASP A 46 10.84 10.03 -6.06
N TYR A 47 11.29 8.86 -5.63
CA TYR A 47 10.89 8.23 -4.36
C TYR A 47 9.36 8.11 -4.17
N GLY A 48 8.63 7.79 -5.23
CA GLY A 48 7.17 7.57 -5.23
C GLY A 48 6.70 6.34 -4.44
N ILE A 49 6.95 6.32 -3.13
CA ILE A 49 6.58 5.24 -2.21
C ILE A 49 6.08 5.79 -0.86
N ALA A 50 5.15 5.07 -0.25
CA ALA A 50 4.62 5.37 1.08
C ALA A 50 4.34 4.08 1.86
N ILE A 51 4.31 4.17 3.19
CA ILE A 51 3.93 3.08 4.09
C ILE A 51 2.61 3.45 4.78
N ILE A 52 1.68 2.50 4.87
CA ILE A 52 0.45 2.63 5.64
C ILE A 52 0.54 1.76 6.89
N LYS A 53 0.41 2.39 8.07
CA LYS A 53 0.24 1.69 9.35
C LYS A 53 -1.25 1.56 9.65
N LEU A 54 -1.75 0.33 9.71
CA LEU A 54 -3.14 0.03 10.08
C LEU A 54 -3.35 0.27 11.58
N LYS A 55 -4.53 0.79 11.97
CA LYS A 55 -4.90 0.98 13.38
C LYS A 55 -5.19 -0.34 14.11
N SER A 56 -5.52 -1.39 13.37
CA SER A 56 -5.71 -2.74 13.90
C SER A 56 -4.94 -3.76 13.06
N LYS A 57 -4.53 -4.87 13.71
CA LYS A 57 -3.81 -5.95 13.03
C LYS A 57 -4.73 -6.62 12.01
N MET A 58 -4.25 -6.78 10.78
CA MET A 58 -4.94 -7.53 9.74
C MET A 58 -4.66 -9.03 9.90
N LYS A 59 -5.71 -9.86 9.88
CA LYS A 59 -5.56 -11.32 9.86
C LYS A 59 -5.14 -11.77 8.46
N LEU A 60 -4.04 -12.51 8.39
CA LEU A 60 -3.59 -13.18 7.18
C LEU A 60 -4.14 -14.61 7.19
N ASP A 61 -4.81 -15.01 6.11
CA ASP A 61 -5.48 -16.31 5.98
C ASP A 61 -4.90 -17.16 4.82
N ALA A 62 -3.86 -16.65 4.15
CA ALA A 62 -3.17 -17.26 3.01
C ALA A 62 -4.06 -17.54 1.77
N LYS A 63 -5.37 -17.27 1.83
CA LYS A 63 -6.32 -17.48 0.73
C LYS A 63 -6.71 -16.16 0.09
N ILE A 64 -7.18 -15.22 0.90
CA ILE A 64 -7.69 -13.91 0.47
C ILE A 64 -6.70 -12.80 0.88
N ARG A 65 -5.94 -13.01 1.97
CA ARG A 65 -4.95 -12.06 2.49
C ARG A 65 -3.64 -12.78 2.76
N LYS A 66 -2.60 -12.40 2.03
CA LYS A 66 -1.25 -12.94 2.16
C LYS A 66 -0.22 -11.79 2.11
N ALA A 67 0.84 -11.92 2.90
CA ALA A 67 2.00 -11.02 2.78
C ALA A 67 2.82 -11.38 1.54
N VAL A 68 3.32 -10.36 0.85
CA VAL A 68 4.29 -10.52 -0.26
C VAL A 68 5.70 -10.28 0.28
N LYS A 69 6.68 -11.00 -0.27
CA LYS A 69 8.08 -10.86 0.13
C LYS A 69 8.66 -9.58 -0.46
N LEU A 70 9.36 -8.79 0.37
CA LEU A 70 10.19 -7.68 -0.10
C LEU A 70 11.52 -8.25 -0.63
N ILE A 71 12.01 -7.64 -1.70
CA ILE A 71 13.31 -7.98 -2.24
C ILE A 71 14.43 -7.45 -1.34
N GLU A 72 15.60 -8.10 -1.40
CA GLU A 72 16.79 -7.63 -0.71
C GLU A 72 17.32 -6.33 -1.33
N SER A 73 17.98 -5.51 -0.51
CA SER A 73 18.57 -4.25 -0.98
C SER A 73 19.67 -4.53 -2.01
N GLY A 74 19.65 -3.82 -3.13
CA GLY A 74 20.63 -3.99 -4.20
C GLY A 74 20.46 -5.27 -5.03
N ALA A 75 19.37 -6.02 -4.83
CA ALA A 75 19.08 -7.18 -5.66
C ALA A 75 18.90 -6.78 -7.12
N ASP A 76 19.57 -7.50 -8.01
CA ASP A 76 19.42 -7.35 -9.46
C ASP A 76 18.34 -8.29 -9.99
N ILE A 77 17.41 -7.75 -10.79
CA ILE A 77 16.33 -8.52 -11.40
C ILE A 77 16.65 -8.64 -12.90
N PRO A 78 16.93 -9.85 -13.41
CA PRO A 78 17.32 -10.04 -14.81
C PRO A 78 16.30 -9.46 -15.78
N ALA A 79 16.79 -8.86 -16.87
CA ALA A 79 15.94 -8.44 -17.97
C ALA A 79 15.15 -9.64 -18.54
N GLY A 80 13.89 -9.41 -18.90
CA GLY A 80 12.99 -10.47 -19.37
C GLY A 80 12.36 -11.31 -18.25
N THR A 81 12.61 -10.98 -16.97
CA THR A 81 11.86 -11.59 -15.86
C THR A 81 10.36 -11.31 -16.01
N ASN A 82 9.57 -12.37 -16.05
CA ASN A 82 8.11 -12.25 -16.08
C ASN A 82 7.61 -11.66 -14.75
N ILE A 83 6.84 -10.59 -14.85
CA ILE A 83 6.20 -9.93 -13.70
C ILE A 83 4.69 -9.97 -13.82
N THR A 84 4.01 -9.95 -12.67
CA THR A 84 2.55 -9.85 -12.61
C THR A 84 2.17 -8.50 -12.02
N VAL A 85 1.37 -7.73 -12.77
CA VAL A 85 0.74 -6.49 -12.29
C VAL A 85 -0.76 -6.76 -12.13
N SER A 86 -1.35 -6.38 -11.01
CA SER A 86 -2.77 -6.58 -10.72
C SER A 86 -3.43 -5.31 -10.17
N GLY A 87 -4.72 -5.14 -10.46
CA GLY A 87 -5.50 -4.00 -10.02
C GLY A 87 -6.84 -3.88 -10.75
N TRP A 88 -7.65 -2.88 -10.37
CA TRP A 88 -8.96 -2.60 -10.98
C TRP A 88 -8.95 -1.46 -12.01
N GLY A 89 -7.77 -0.99 -12.42
CA GLY A 89 -7.65 -0.05 -13.55
C GLY A 89 -8.17 1.37 -13.31
N ARG A 90 -8.01 1.94 -12.09
CA ARG A 90 -8.27 3.38 -11.88
C ARG A 90 -7.04 4.19 -12.32
N THR A 91 -7.19 4.98 -13.37
CA THR A 91 -6.11 5.78 -13.99
C THR A 91 -6.35 7.29 -13.92
N ALA A 92 -7.29 7.72 -13.07
CA ALA A 92 -7.68 9.12 -12.91
C ALA A 92 -6.57 9.97 -12.27
#